data_AF-A0A150AHC9-F1
#
_entry.id   AF-A0A150AHC9-F1
#
_cell.length_a   1.000
_cell.length_b   1.000
_cell.length_c   1.000
_cell.angle_alpha   90.00
_cell.angle_beta   90.00
_cell.angle_gamma   90.00
#
_symmetry.space_group_name_H-M   'P 1'
#
loop_
_entity.id
_entity.type
_entity.pdbx_description
1 polymer ?
#
loop_
_entity_poly.entity_id
_entity_poly.type
_entity_poly.pdbx_seq_one_letter_code
_entity_poly.pdbx_strand_id
1 'polypeptide(L)'
;MTVMVPLSWLGEMLCCVWMDMYDYRGGQIPMYVPFGHAVIFALGWNITQKSPILANALQFKKWMMGFYILLFAVVILYFKDTLSLALGTLFFWALWRRNYMPFYLVMSALVLYLEIIGTYYGVWKWDKKQWIFQTVNPPIGAMFIYIGGDMILGRLCRYLLKVLRKRKVVYVRN
;
A
#
# COMPACT_ATOMS: atom_id res chain seq x y z
N MET A 1 4.16 -14.22 -4.72
CA MET A 1 3.89 -13.47 -5.97
C MET A 1 2.59 -13.91 -6.62
N THR A 2 2.33 -15.22 -6.79
CA THR A 2 1.08 -15.72 -7.40
C THR A 2 -0.21 -15.29 -6.69
N VAL A 3 -0.20 -15.14 -5.36
CA VAL A 3 -1.36 -14.65 -4.58
C VAL A 3 -1.53 -13.13 -4.66
N MET A 4 -0.48 -12.38 -5.02
CA MET A 4 -0.51 -10.92 -5.03
C MET A 4 -1.40 -10.40 -6.16
N VAL A 5 -1.22 -10.91 -7.38
CA VAL A 5 -1.99 -10.48 -8.57
C VAL A 5 -3.51 -10.56 -8.35
N PRO A 6 -4.11 -11.70 -7.95
CA PRO A 6 -5.56 -11.76 -7.73
C PRO A 6 -6.00 -10.90 -6.54
N LEU A 7 -5.18 -10.78 -5.49
CA LEU A 7 -5.49 -9.91 -4.35
C LEU A 7 -5.49 -8.42 -4.76
N SER A 8 -4.54 -8.01 -5.58
CA SER A 8 -4.45 -6.66 -6.12
C SER A 8 -5.64 -6.36 -7.02
N TRP A 9 -6.04 -7.29 -7.90
CA TRP A 9 -7.26 -7.12 -8.69
C TRP A 9 -8.50 -6.94 -7.81
N LEU A 10 -8.65 -7.71 -6.74
CA LEU A 10 -9.76 -7.53 -5.79
C LEU A 10 -9.71 -6.18 -5.06
N GLY A 11 -8.51 -5.72 -4.69
CA GLY A 11 -8.33 -4.40 -4.10
C GLY A 11 -8.74 -3.28 -5.05
N GLU A 12 -8.33 -3.37 -6.30
CA GLU A 12 -8.70 -2.45 -7.38
C GLU A 12 -10.22 -2.45 -7.64
N MET A 13 -10.85 -3.62 -7.68
CA MET A 13 -12.31 -3.72 -7.77
C MET A 13 -13.01 -3.06 -6.57
N LEU A 14 -12.49 -3.25 -5.36
CA LEU A 14 -13.05 -2.61 -4.18
C LEU A 14 -12.91 -1.07 -4.27
N CYS A 15 -11.73 -0.56 -4.62
CA CYS A 15 -11.46 0.88 -4.67
C CYS A 15 -12.18 1.59 -5.82
N CYS A 16 -12.08 1.07 -7.05
CA CYS A 16 -12.67 1.73 -8.21
C CYS A 16 -14.16 1.40 -8.39
N VAL A 17 -14.55 0.13 -8.26
CA VAL A 17 -15.92 -0.28 -8.63
C VAL A 17 -16.89 -0.16 -7.45
N TRP A 18 -16.46 -0.55 -6.25
CA TRP A 18 -17.37 -0.60 -5.10
C TRP A 18 -17.39 0.70 -4.30
N MET A 19 -16.22 1.32 -4.15
CA MET A 19 -16.05 2.55 -3.37
C MET A 19 -15.99 3.81 -4.24
N ASP A 20 -15.87 3.66 -5.56
CA ASP A 20 -15.83 4.77 -6.52
C ASP A 20 -14.78 5.85 -6.16
N MET A 21 -13.61 5.40 -5.72
CA MET A 21 -12.60 6.28 -5.15
C MET A 21 -11.81 7.05 -6.20
N TYR A 22 -11.54 6.40 -7.33
CA TYR A 22 -10.77 6.95 -8.43
C TYR A 22 -11.01 6.14 -9.70
N ASP A 23 -10.85 6.82 -10.84
CA ASP A 23 -10.97 6.22 -12.15
C ASP A 23 -9.64 6.16 -12.88
N TYR A 24 -9.43 5.08 -13.62
CA TYR A 24 -8.39 5.03 -14.63
C TYR A 24 -8.82 5.79 -15.89
N ARG A 25 -7.86 6.38 -16.59
CA ARG A 25 -8.07 7.11 -17.85
C ARG A 25 -8.91 6.37 -18.89
N GLY A 26 -8.81 5.04 -18.93
CA GLY A 26 -9.55 4.19 -19.86
C GLY A 26 -10.94 3.74 -19.38
N GLY A 27 -11.41 4.20 -18.21
CA GLY A 27 -12.69 3.83 -17.60
C GLY A 27 -12.75 2.39 -17.06
N GLN A 28 -11.69 1.61 -17.24
CA GLN A 28 -11.57 0.23 -16.77
C GLN A 28 -10.21 0.02 -16.13
N ILE A 29 -10.15 -0.92 -15.19
CA ILE A 29 -8.91 -1.25 -14.48
C ILE A 29 -7.95 -1.93 -15.46
N PRO A 30 -6.78 -1.33 -15.78
CA PRO A 30 -5.87 -1.93 -16.73
C PRO A 30 -5.30 -3.24 -16.21
N MET A 31 -5.25 -4.27 -17.05
CA MET A 31 -4.75 -5.59 -16.65
C MET A 31 -3.29 -5.56 -16.15
N TYR A 32 -2.48 -4.59 -16.56
CA TYR A 32 -1.09 -4.47 -16.08
C TYR A 32 -0.99 -4.00 -14.61
N VAL A 33 -2.04 -3.37 -14.05
CA VAL A 33 -2.01 -2.80 -12.69
C VAL A 33 -1.83 -3.86 -11.61
N PRO A 34 -2.58 -4.98 -11.59
CA PRO A 34 -2.33 -6.07 -10.64
C PRO A 34 -0.91 -6.67 -10.71
N PHE A 35 -0.33 -6.74 -11.92
CA PHE A 35 1.06 -7.18 -12.06
C PHE A 35 2.04 -6.11 -11.56
N GLY A 36 1.74 -4.83 -11.81
CA GLY A 36 2.48 -3.70 -11.26
C GLY A 36 2.58 -3.75 -9.73
N HIS A 37 1.48 -4.07 -9.05
CA HIS A 37 1.47 -4.27 -7.60
C HIS A 37 2.47 -5.36 -7.14
N ALA A 38 2.50 -6.49 -7.84
CA ALA A 38 3.44 -7.57 -7.54
C ALA A 38 4.90 -7.14 -7.80
N VAL A 39 5.16 -6.39 -8.87
CA VAL A 39 6.49 -5.86 -9.20
C VAL A 39 6.96 -4.85 -8.15
N ILE A 40 6.10 -3.92 -7.75
CA ILE A 40 6.46 -2.89 -6.76
C ILE A 40 6.66 -3.50 -5.38
N PHE A 41 5.87 -4.50 -4.99
CA PHE A 41 6.12 -5.26 -3.77
C PHE A 41 7.50 -5.93 -3.80
N ALA A 42 7.86 -6.59 -4.91
CA ALA A 42 9.17 -7.21 -5.08
C ALA A 42 10.30 -6.16 -5.06
N LEU A 43 10.09 -5.00 -5.68
CA LEU A 43 11.04 -3.89 -5.66
C LEU A 43 11.25 -3.35 -4.24
N GLY A 44 10.16 -3.08 -3.51
CA GLY A 44 10.20 -2.61 -2.12
C GLY A 44 10.94 -3.60 -1.22
N TRP A 45 10.73 -4.91 -1.43
CA TRP A 45 11.47 -5.95 -0.74
C TRP A 45 12.97 -5.87 -1.04
N ASN A 46 13.35 -5.87 -2.32
CA ASN A 46 14.75 -5.81 -2.73
C ASN A 46 15.47 -4.55 -2.23
N ILE A 47 14.82 -3.38 -2.27
CA ILE A 47 15.38 -2.14 -1.72
C ILE A 47 15.61 -2.28 -0.22
N THR A 48 14.64 -2.83 0.51
CA THR A 48 14.73 -2.99 1.96
C THR A 48 15.89 -3.89 2.38
N GLN A 49 16.23 -4.88 1.56
CA GLN A 49 17.35 -5.80 1.83
C GLN A 49 18.74 -5.16 1.62
N LYS A 50 18.83 -3.91 1.15
CA LYS A 50 20.13 -3.24 0.95
C LYS A 50 20.81 -2.93 2.29
N SER A 51 22.12 -3.20 2.35
CA SER A 51 22.97 -3.05 3.55
C SER A 51 22.81 -1.71 4.29
N PRO A 52 22.74 -0.52 3.64
CA PRO A 52 22.61 0.74 4.36
C PRO A 52 21.32 0.88 5.17
N ILE A 53 20.20 0.32 4.68
CA ILE A 53 18.90 0.36 5.36
C ILE A 53 18.91 -0.57 6.58
N LEU A 54 19.55 -1.74 6.46
CA LEU A 54 19.64 -2.71 7.54
C LEU A 54 20.68 -2.30 8.59
N ALA A 55 21.84 -1.80 8.18
CA ALA A 55 22.93 -1.39 9.07
C ALA A 55 22.53 -0.22 9.98
N ASN A 56 21.74 0.73 9.47
CA ASN A 56 21.30 1.93 10.20
C ASN A 56 19.79 2.00 10.35
N ALA A 57 19.13 0.86 10.59
CA ALA A 57 17.67 0.74 10.58
C ALA A 57 16.98 1.73 11.54
N LEU A 58 17.54 1.99 12.72
CA LEU A 58 16.95 2.94 13.67
C LEU A 58 16.96 4.37 13.14
N GLN A 59 18.08 4.81 12.58
CA GLN A 59 18.20 6.16 12.01
C GLN A 59 17.32 6.32 10.78
N PHE A 60 17.28 5.29 9.92
CA PHE A 60 16.37 5.25 8.77
C PHE A 60 14.90 5.37 9.18
N LYS A 61 14.47 4.62 10.20
CA LYS A 61 13.11 4.71 10.74
C LYS A 61 12.77 6.12 11.21
N LYS A 62 13.67 6.76 11.98
CA LYS A 62 13.46 8.13 12.48
C LYS A 62 13.29 9.13 11.34
N TRP A 63 14.17 9.10 10.34
CA TRP A 63 14.09 9.97 9.18
C TRP A 63 12.81 9.79 8.38
N MET A 64 12.45 8.54 8.04
CA MET A 64 11.23 8.25 7.29
C MET A 64 9.96 8.61 8.06
N MET A 65 9.93 8.37 9.38
CA MET A 65 8.79 8.78 10.20
C MET A 65 8.65 10.29 10.27
N GLY A 66 9.75 11.02 10.46
CA GLY A 66 9.75 12.49 10.41
C GLY A 66 9.24 13.02 9.08
N PHE A 67 9.69 12.42 7.97
CA PHE A 67 9.20 12.73 6.63
C PHE A 67 7.69 12.51 6.49
N TYR A 68 7.16 11.35 6.89
CA TYR A 68 5.72 11.08 6.78
C TYR A 68 4.89 11.98 7.69
N ILE A 69 5.33 12.23 8.93
CA ILE A 69 4.61 13.12 9.85
C ILE A 69 4.52 14.53 9.26
N LEU A 70 5.63 15.06 8.74
CA LEU A 70 5.64 16.38 8.10
C LEU A 70 4.74 16.41 6.86
N LEU A 71 4.82 15.37 6.02
CA LEU A 71 4.02 15.26 4.81
C LEU A 71 2.51 15.26 5.10
N PHE A 72 2.07 14.43 6.05
CA PHE A 72 0.66 14.40 6.47
C PHE A 72 0.25 15.72 7.14
N ALA A 73 1.10 16.33 7.96
CA ALA A 73 0.81 17.61 8.58
C ALA A 73 0.57 18.71 7.53
N VAL A 74 1.42 18.80 6.50
CA VAL A 74 1.26 19.77 5.41
C VAL A 74 -0.07 19.53 4.67
N VAL A 75 -0.37 18.29 4.32
CA VAL A 75 -1.59 17.97 3.56
C VAL A 75 -2.86 18.23 4.35
N ILE A 76 -2.89 17.84 5.62
CA ILE A 76 -4.07 18.00 6.46
C ILE A 76 -4.28 19.49 6.80
N LEU A 77 -3.23 20.23 7.15
CA LEU A 77 -3.37 21.62 7.60
C LEU A 77 -3.60 22.59 6.43
N TYR A 78 -2.89 22.41 5.31
CA TYR A 78 -2.97 23.34 4.18
C TYR A 78 -4.10 22.99 3.21
N PHE A 79 -4.24 21.71 2.86
CA PHE A 79 -5.22 21.26 1.87
C PHE A 79 -6.54 20.79 2.49
N LYS A 80 -6.64 20.75 3.82
CA LYS A 80 -7.84 20.29 4.56
C LYS A 80 -8.33 18.91 4.08
N ASP A 81 -7.39 18.05 3.68
CA ASP A 81 -7.68 16.72 3.14
C ASP A 81 -8.08 15.76 4.27
N THR A 82 -9.39 15.57 4.43
CA THR A 82 -9.97 14.74 5.49
C THR A 82 -9.88 13.26 5.17
N LEU A 83 -9.80 12.87 3.89
CA LEU A 83 -9.56 11.47 3.51
C LEU A 83 -8.14 11.06 3.88
N SER A 84 -7.14 11.90 3.57
CA SER A 84 -5.76 11.66 3.96
C SER A 84 -5.59 11.68 5.48
N LEU A 85 -6.37 12.47 6.22
CA LEU A 85 -6.41 12.37 7.67
C LEU A 85 -6.88 10.98 8.12
N ALA A 86 -8.04 10.52 7.63
CA ALA A 86 -8.61 9.23 8.01
C ALA A 86 -7.67 8.06 7.67
N LEU A 87 -7.22 7.97 6.41
CA LEU A 87 -6.30 6.94 5.96
C LEU A 87 -4.91 7.07 6.62
N GLY A 88 -4.46 8.30 6.91
CA GLY A 88 -3.23 8.59 7.64
C GLY A 88 -3.24 8.04 9.07
N THR A 89 -4.37 8.14 9.78
CA THR A 89 -4.49 7.52 11.11
C THR A 89 -4.33 5.99 11.03
N LEU A 90 -4.95 5.36 10.05
CA LEU A 90 -4.83 3.92 9.81
C LEU A 90 -3.42 3.52 9.38
N PHE A 91 -2.76 4.36 8.58
CA PHE A 91 -1.36 4.21 8.17
C PHE A 91 -0.42 4.17 9.38
N PHE A 92 -0.47 5.20 10.24
CA PHE A 92 0.39 5.25 11.42
C PHE A 92 0.09 4.11 12.40
N TRP A 93 -1.20 3.75 12.56
CA TRP A 93 -1.60 2.59 13.35
C TRP A 93 -1.04 1.27 12.78
N ALA A 94 -1.08 1.08 11.47
CA ALA A 94 -0.52 -0.09 10.80
C ALA A 94 1.00 -0.18 10.97
N LEU A 95 1.71 0.95 10.82
CA LEU A 95 3.16 1.02 11.06
C LEU A 95 3.51 0.67 12.51
N TRP A 96 2.78 1.22 13.48
CA TRP A 96 2.97 0.92 14.89
C TRP A 96 2.77 -0.57 15.19
N ARG A 97 1.68 -1.18 14.67
CA ARG A 97 1.39 -2.62 14.78
C ARG A 97 2.49 -3.50 14.17
N ARG A 98 3.29 -2.95 13.26
CA ARG A 98 4.41 -3.61 12.59
C ARG A 98 5.78 -3.13 13.08
N ASN A 99 5.85 -2.44 14.22
CA ASN A 99 7.09 -1.93 14.80
C ASN A 99 7.95 -1.14 13.80
N TYR A 100 7.28 -0.37 12.94
CA TYR A 100 7.90 0.51 11.94
C TYR A 100 8.93 -0.24 11.08
N MET A 101 8.60 -1.46 10.63
CA MET A 101 9.49 -2.26 9.79
C MET A 101 9.94 -1.43 8.57
N PRO A 102 11.25 -1.39 8.23
CA PRO A 102 11.78 -0.61 7.11
C PRO A 102 11.08 -0.92 5.79
N PHE A 103 10.65 -2.18 5.59
CA PHE A 103 9.87 -2.59 4.43
C PHE A 103 8.64 -1.72 4.18
N TYR A 104 7.81 -1.52 5.21
CA TYR A 104 6.59 -0.72 5.05
C TYR A 104 6.91 0.75 4.82
N LEU A 105 7.98 1.28 5.43
CA LEU A 105 8.41 2.66 5.21
C LEU A 105 8.92 2.87 3.77
N VAL A 106 9.67 1.93 3.21
CA VAL A 106 10.12 1.96 1.81
C VAL A 106 8.93 1.79 0.86
N MET A 107 8.06 0.83 1.13
CA MET A 107 6.87 0.56 0.31
C MET A 107 5.96 1.78 0.23
N SER A 108 5.75 2.47 1.36
CA SER A 108 5.00 3.73 1.42
C SER A 108 5.58 4.79 0.47
N ALA A 109 6.91 4.95 0.47
CA ALA A 109 7.57 5.93 -0.39
C ALA A 109 7.43 5.59 -1.88
N LEU A 110 7.53 4.31 -2.23
CA LEU A 110 7.32 3.83 -3.61
C LEU A 110 5.88 4.07 -4.06
N VAL A 111 4.90 3.78 -3.20
CA VAL A 111 3.48 4.01 -3.51
C VAL A 111 3.21 5.50 -3.66
N LEU A 112 3.70 6.34 -2.75
CA LEU A 112 3.57 7.79 -2.85
C LEU A 112 4.13 8.32 -4.18
N TYR A 113 5.32 7.85 -4.57
CA TYR A 113 5.93 8.20 -5.84
C TYR A 113 5.04 7.82 -7.03
N LEU A 114 4.46 6.61 -7.01
CA LEU A 114 3.55 6.15 -8.07
C LEU A 114 2.24 6.92 -8.10
N GLU A 115 1.64 7.22 -6.95
CA GLU A 115 0.42 8.03 -6.86
C GLU A 115 0.64 9.43 -7.45
N ILE A 116 1.76 10.08 -7.11
CA ILE A 116 2.10 11.40 -7.65
C ILE A 116 2.29 11.33 -9.17
N ILE A 117 3.06 10.35 -9.68
CA ILE A 117 3.33 10.22 -11.11
C ILE A 117 2.10 9.81 -11.90
N GLY A 118 1.36 8.82 -11.41
CA GLY A 118 0.15 8.31 -12.06
C GLY A 118 -0.91 9.39 -12.20
N THR A 119 -1.12 10.19 -11.16
CA THR A 119 -2.06 11.32 -11.21
C THR A 119 -1.53 12.49 -12.03
N TYR A 120 -0.23 12.78 -12.00
CA TYR A 120 0.39 13.81 -12.84
C TYR A 120 0.21 13.54 -14.33
N TYR A 121 0.44 12.29 -14.78
CA TYR A 121 0.23 11.87 -16.17
C TYR A 121 -1.24 11.52 -16.48
N GLY A 122 -2.15 11.67 -15.52
CA GLY A 122 -3.56 11.36 -15.67
C GLY A 122 -3.82 9.88 -16.02
N VAL A 123 -2.99 8.96 -15.51
CA VAL A 123 -3.21 7.51 -15.65
C VAL A 123 -4.43 7.10 -14.82
N TRP A 124 -4.53 7.63 -13.61
CA TRP A 124 -5.74 7.60 -12.78
C TRP A 124 -5.99 8.96 -12.14
N LYS A 125 -7.22 9.17 -11.69
CA LYS A 125 -7.64 10.41 -11.06
C LYS A 125 -8.61 10.11 -9.92
N TRP A 126 -8.27 10.60 -8.73
CA TRP A 126 -9.12 10.51 -7.56
C TRP A 126 -10.27 11.50 -7.62
N ASP A 127 -11.45 11.07 -7.19
CA ASP A 127 -12.55 12.00 -6.97
C ASP A 127 -12.29 12.79 -5.68
N LYS A 128 -12.42 14.11 -5.80
CA LYS A 128 -12.15 15.10 -4.76
C LYS A 128 -13.10 14.96 -3.57
N LYS A 129 -14.25 14.31 -3.73
CA LYS A 129 -15.21 14.07 -2.65
C LYS A 129 -15.54 12.59 -2.54
N GLN A 130 -15.12 12.00 -1.42
CA GLN A 130 -15.30 10.58 -1.13
C GLN A 130 -16.27 10.42 0.03
N TRP A 131 -17.56 10.24 -0.28
CA TRP A 131 -18.66 10.22 0.68
C TRP A 131 -18.70 11.49 1.55
N ILE A 132 -18.28 11.38 2.82
CA ILE A 132 -18.17 12.48 3.79
C ILE A 132 -16.79 13.15 3.80
N PHE A 133 -15.81 12.54 3.12
CA PHE A 133 -14.43 13.01 3.07
C PHE A 133 -14.16 13.87 1.85
N GLN A 134 -13.20 14.77 1.97
CA GLN A 134 -12.66 15.61 0.90
C GLN A 134 -11.18 15.28 0.74
N THR A 135 -10.69 15.31 -0.49
CA THR A 135 -9.31 14.98 -0.78
C THR A 135 -8.71 15.73 -1.96
N VAL A 136 -7.39 15.72 -2.02
CA VAL A 136 -6.62 16.19 -3.18
C VAL A 136 -6.31 15.02 -4.12
N ASN A 137 -5.78 15.31 -5.31
CA ASN A 137 -5.40 14.29 -6.28
C ASN A 137 -3.88 14.30 -6.46
N PRO A 138 -3.13 13.34 -5.88
CA PRO A 138 -3.59 12.14 -5.15
C PRO A 138 -3.77 12.38 -3.63
N PRO A 139 -4.63 11.61 -2.95
CA PRO A 139 -4.62 11.51 -1.50
C PRO A 139 -3.31 10.89 -1.04
N ILE A 140 -2.54 11.60 -0.22
CA ILE A 140 -1.33 11.03 0.39
C ILE A 140 -1.68 9.84 1.29
N GLY A 141 -2.88 9.84 1.89
CA GLY A 141 -3.40 8.72 2.65
C GLY A 141 -3.54 7.40 1.87
N ALA A 142 -3.57 7.43 0.53
CA ALA A 142 -3.73 6.24 -0.30
C ALA A 142 -2.66 5.17 -0.06
N MET A 143 -1.46 5.56 0.43
CA MET A 143 -0.41 4.63 0.87
C MET A 143 -0.91 3.55 1.84
N PHE A 144 -1.90 3.88 2.69
CA PHE A 144 -2.48 2.92 3.61
C PHE A 144 -3.15 1.74 2.88
N ILE A 145 -3.84 1.98 1.77
CA ILE A 145 -4.57 0.93 1.04
C ILE A 145 -3.60 -0.17 0.59
N TYR A 146 -2.44 0.23 0.08
CA TYR A 146 -1.38 -0.69 -0.34
C TYR A 146 -0.79 -1.47 0.84
N ILE A 147 -0.44 -0.79 1.93
CA ILE A 147 0.16 -1.44 3.10
C ILE A 147 -0.83 -2.36 3.81
N GLY A 148 -2.08 -1.93 3.91
CA GLY A 148 -3.18 -2.73 4.42
C GLY A 148 -3.36 -4.00 3.59
N GLY A 149 -3.35 -3.87 2.26
CA GLY A 149 -3.33 -4.98 1.31
C GLY A 149 -2.15 -5.95 1.55
N ASP A 150 -0.93 -5.43 1.68
CA ASP A 150 0.27 -6.23 1.96
C ASP A 150 0.19 -6.98 3.30
N MET A 151 -0.40 -6.35 4.32
CA MET A 151 -0.63 -7.00 5.62
C MET A 151 -1.65 -8.14 5.52
N ILE A 152 -2.69 -7.98 4.70
CA ILE A 152 -3.68 -9.02 4.39
C ILE A 152 -3.01 -10.14 3.60
N LEU A 153 -2.23 -9.82 2.56
CA LEU A 153 -1.44 -10.77 1.79
C LEU A 153 -0.58 -11.64 2.70
N GLY A 154 0.17 -11.02 3.62
CA GLY A 154 1.03 -11.74 4.55
C GLY A 154 0.24 -12.70 5.46
N ARG A 155 -0.97 -12.33 5.89
CA ARG A 155 -1.86 -13.23 6.67
C ARG A 155 -2.37 -14.38 5.82
N LEU A 156 -2.85 -14.10 4.61
CA LEU A 156 -3.36 -15.09 3.68
C LEU A 156 -2.29 -16.11 3.29
N CYS A 157 -1.09 -15.65 2.94
CA CYS A 157 0.04 -16.52 2.63
C CYS A 157 0.40 -17.45 3.79
N ARG A 158 0.47 -16.94 5.04
CA ARG A 158 0.73 -17.79 6.21
C ARG A 158 -0.37 -18.83 6.43
N TYR A 159 -1.63 -18.46 6.19
CA TYR A 159 -2.75 -19.38 6.30
C TYR A 159 -2.67 -20.49 5.24
N LEU A 160 -2.47 -20.12 3.97
CA LEU A 160 -2.34 -21.08 2.86
C LEU A 160 -1.16 -22.05 3.08
N LEU A 161 -0.01 -21.55 3.53
CA LEU A 161 1.15 -22.40 3.85
C LEU A 161 0.84 -23.40 4.97
N LYS A 162 0.09 -23.00 6.00
CA LYS A 162 -0.35 -23.91 7.07
C LYS A 162 -1.27 -25.02 6.53
N VAL A 163 -2.20 -24.68 5.65
CA VAL A 163 -3.13 -25.65 5.02
C VAL A 163 -2.36 -26.64 4.14
N LEU A 164 -1.46 -26.14 3.29
CA LEU A 164 -0.64 -26.98 2.41
C LEU A 164 0.27 -27.93 3.20
N ARG A 165 0.89 -27.45 4.28
CA ARG A 165 1.72 -28.28 5.16
C ARG A 165 0.91 -29.39 5.82
N LYS A 166 -0.33 -29.12 6.28
CA LYS A 166 -1.21 -30.16 6.85
C LYS A 166 -1.54 -31.24 5.82
N ARG A 167 -1.85 -30.87 4.58
CA ARG A 167 -2.15 -31.84 3.50
C ARG A 167 -0.95 -32.73 3.17
N LYS A 168 0.27 -32.17 3.15
CA LYS A 168 1.50 -32.94 2.88
C LYS A 168 1.82 -33.96 3.97
N VAL A 169 1.55 -33.64 5.24
CA VAL A 169 1.73 -34.58 6.36
C VAL A 169 0.73 -35.75 6.31
N VAL A 170 -0.50 -35.52 5.83
CA VAL A 170 -1.50 -36.58 5.65
C VAL A 170 -1.09 -37.55 4.52
N TYR A 171 -0.57 -37.02 3.40
CA TYR A 171 -0.15 -37.86 2.28
C TYR A 171 1.09 -38.73 2.56
N VAL A 172 1.99 -38.28 3.45
CA VAL A 172 3.19 -39.05 3.84
C VAL A 172 2.87 -40.16 4.86
N ARG A 173 1.69 -40.12 5.50
CA ARG A 173 1.27 -41.11 6.50
C ARG A 173 0.36 -42.21 5.95
N ASN A 174 -0.07 -42.10 4.69
CA ASN A 174 -0.83 -43.12 3.96
C ASN A 174 0.10 -43.80 2.95
#